data_AF-A0A7K9GI35-F1
#
_entry.id   AF-A0A7K9GI35-F1
#
_cell.length_a   1.000
_cell.length_b   1.000
_cell.length_c   1.000
_cell.angle_alpha   90.00
_cell.angle_beta   90.00
_cell.angle_gamma   90.00
#
_symmetry.space_group_name_H-M   'P 1'
#
loop_
_entity.id
_entity.type
_entity.pdbx_description
1 polymer ?
#
loop_
_entity_poly.entity_id
_entity_poly.type
_entity_poly.pdbx_seq_one_letter_code
_entity_poly.pdbx_strand_id
1 'polypeptide(L)'
;MDLLQSLQLLARDNLAFFSPPPDSTTAGTGAGTGTSRRFADAFSALLRHGRHLGPALSHLAQVAPNFDLDESTPGNGYRSLLE
;
A
#
# COMPACT_ATOMS: atom_id res chain seq x y z
N MET A 1 1.57 -6.82 -12.25
CA MET A 1 1.68 -6.29 -10.88
C MET A 1 0.68 -5.16 -10.77
N ASP A 2 -0.32 -5.30 -9.89
CA ASP A 2 -1.20 -4.17 -9.60
C ASP A 2 -0.46 -3.12 -8.74
N LEU A 3 -1.03 -1.92 -8.62
CA LEU A 3 -0.44 -0.81 -7.88
C LEU A 3 -0.19 -1.16 -6.41
N LEU A 4 -1.11 -1.91 -5.79
CA LEU A 4 -1.02 -2.29 -4.38
C LEU A 4 0.13 -3.28 -4.13
N GLN A 5 0.30 -4.27 -5.01
CA GLN A 5 1.41 -5.21 -4.98
C GLN A 5 2.75 -4.51 -5.16
N SER A 6 2.81 -3.53 -6.06
CA SER A 6 4.02 -2.75 -6.32
C SER A 6 4.42 -1.92 -5.10
N LEU A 7 3.43 -1.30 -4.42
CA LEU A 7 3.63 -0.53 -3.20
C LEU A 7 4.05 -1.42 -2.02
N GLN A 8 3.49 -2.62 -1.90
CA GLN A 8 3.89 -3.59 -0.88
C GLN A 8 5.33 -4.08 -1.08
N LEU A 9 5.73 -4.34 -2.32
CA LEU A 9 7.10 -4.73 -2.64
C LEU A 9 8.09 -3.62 -2.26
N LEU A 10 7.81 -2.40 -2.71
CA LEU A 10 8.63 -1.23 -2.38
C LEU A 10 8.75 -1.00 -0.87
N ALA A 11 7.64 -1.12 -0.13
CA ALA A 11 7.65 -0.96 1.31
C ALA A 11 8.47 -2.06 2.02
N ARG A 12 8.45 -3.30 1.51
CA ARG A 12 9.22 -4.41 2.06
C ARG A 12 10.72 -4.22 1.85
N ASP A 13 11.13 -3.80 0.67
CA ASP A 13 12.54 -3.57 0.35
C ASP A 13 13.11 -2.42 1.17
N ASN A 14 12.36 -1.32 1.29
CA ASN A 14 12.77 -0.20 2.14
C ASN A 14 12.79 -0.57 3.63
N LEU A 15 11.84 -1.37 4.10
CA LEU A 15 11.87 -1.87 5.49
C LEU A 15 13.16 -2.65 5.75
N ALA A 16 13.55 -3.54 4.84
CA ALA A 16 14.79 -4.30 4.97
C ALA A 16 16.03 -3.40 4.97
N PHE A 17 16.04 -2.35 4.13
CA PHE A 17 17.14 -1.39 4.06
C PHE A 17 17.28 -0.54 5.34
N PHE A 18 16.18 -0.06 5.90
CA PHE A 18 16.20 0.82 7.09
C PHE A 18 16.24 0.07 8.42
N SER A 19 16.02 -1.25 8.42
CA SER A 19 16.08 -2.07 9.63
C SER A 19 17.54 -2.35 10.03
N PRO A 20 17.94 -2.09 11.28
CA PRO A 20 19.28 -2.43 11.74
C PRO A 20 19.49 -3.96 11.77
N PRO A 21 20.69 -4.45 11.45
CA PRO A 21 21.07 -5.84 11.69
C PRO A 21 21.00 -6.18 13.19
N PRO A 22 20.65 -7.42 13.55
CA PRO A 22 20.52 -7.85 14.94
C PRO A 22 21.81 -7.72 15.78
N ASP A 23 23.00 -7.73 15.14
CA ASP A 23 24.31 -7.70 15.82
C ASP A 23 25.11 -6.39 15.61
N SER A 24 24.50 -5.32 15.08
CA SER A 24 25.25 -4.09 14.82
C SER A 24 25.40 -3.22 16.08
N THR A 25 26.52 -3.35 16.79
CA THR A 25 27.04 -2.34 17.74
C THR A 25 27.66 -1.12 17.04
N THR A 26 27.80 -1.18 15.71
CA THR A 26 28.40 -0.12 14.91
C THR A 26 27.29 0.76 14.32
N ALA A 27 27.14 1.96 14.87
CA ALA A 27 26.39 3.05 14.26
C ALA A 27 27.12 3.56 13.00
N GLY A 28 27.22 2.71 11.97
CA GLY A 28 27.85 3.03 10.69
C GLY A 28 26.90 2.64 9.58
N THR A 29 26.59 3.61 8.71
CA THR A 29 25.65 3.59 7.56
C THR A 29 24.16 3.60 7.91
N GLY A 30 23.65 4.70 8.48
CA GLY A 30 22.24 5.10 8.44
C GLY A 30 21.28 4.28 9.31
N ALA A 31 21.35 2.95 9.33
CA ALA A 31 20.41 2.00 9.94
C ALA A 31 20.33 2.05 11.48
N GLY A 32 21.23 2.79 12.14
CA GLY A 32 21.20 3.04 13.59
C GLY A 32 20.69 4.43 14.00
N THR A 33 20.28 5.28 13.05
CA THR A 33 19.82 6.65 13.34
C THR A 33 18.33 6.71 13.66
N GLY A 34 17.91 7.70 14.46
CA GLY A 34 16.48 7.94 14.73
C GLY A 34 15.65 8.14 13.46
N THR A 35 16.24 8.69 12.40
CA THR A 35 15.58 8.86 11.09
C THR A 35 15.30 7.52 10.40
N SER A 36 16.29 6.62 10.32
CA SER A 36 16.09 5.30 9.72
C SER A 36 15.07 4.46 10.47
N ARG A 37 15.06 4.54 11.81
CA ARG A 37 14.01 3.91 12.61
C ARG A 37 12.61 4.42 12.24
N ARG A 38 12.45 5.74 12.09
CA ARG A 38 11.16 6.32 11.67
C ARG A 38 10.74 5.86 10.28
N PHE A 39 11.69 5.70 9.35
CA PHE A 39 11.39 5.13 8.04
C PHE A 39 10.98 3.65 8.14
N ALA A 40 11.72 2.83 8.89
CA ALA A 40 11.35 1.43 9.13
C ALA A 40 9.94 1.31 9.74
N ASP A 41 9.63 2.14 10.74
CA ASP A 41 8.29 2.20 11.36
C ASP A 41 7.22 2.60 10.32
N ALA A 42 7.49 3.57 9.46
CA ALA A 42 6.59 4.01 8.41
C ALA A 42 6.33 2.90 7.37
N PHE A 43 7.37 2.21 6.89
CA PHE A 43 7.22 1.11 5.93
C PHE A 43 6.52 -0.11 6.55
N SER A 44 6.78 -0.40 7.82
CA SER A 44 6.03 -1.41 8.59
C SER A 44 4.55 -1.04 8.68
N ALA A 45 4.23 0.23 8.95
CA ALA A 45 2.85 0.71 8.98
C ALA A 45 2.17 0.62 7.60
N LEU A 46 2.88 0.96 6.52
CA LEU A 46 2.37 0.83 5.15
C LEU A 46 2.03 -0.64 4.81
N LEU A 47 2.90 -1.58 5.15
CA LEU A 47 2.64 -3.00 4.94
C LEU A 47 1.43 -3.49 5.74
N ARG A 48 1.32 -3.06 7.00
CA ARG A 48 0.16 -3.37 7.85
C ARG A 48 -1.13 -2.81 7.26
N HIS A 49 -1.15 -1.54 6.85
CA HIS A 49 -2.35 -0.94 6.24
C HIS A 49 -2.69 -1.61 4.92
N GLY A 50 -1.71 -1.92 4.07
CA GLY A 50 -1.90 -2.63 2.81
C GLY A 50 -2.59 -3.99 2.98
N ARG A 51 -2.27 -4.74 4.05
CA ARG A 51 -2.96 -6.01 4.38
C ARG A 51 -4.44 -5.84 4.70
N HIS A 52 -4.82 -4.73 5.33
CA HIS A 52 -6.21 -4.44 5.68
C HIS A 52 -6.99 -3.84 4.50
N LEU A 53 -6.31 -3.05 3.66
CA LEU A 53 -6.89 -2.41 2.48
C LEU A 53 -7.13 -3.39 1.32
N GLY A 54 -6.26 -4.39 1.15
CA GLY A 54 -6.34 -5.34 0.04
C GLY A 54 -7.73 -5.97 -0.15
N PRO A 55 -8.34 -6.56 0.89
CA PRO A 55 -9.68 -7.13 0.79
C PRO A 55 -10.76 -6.10 0.39
N ALA A 56 -10.73 -4.90 0.98
CA ALA A 56 -11.69 -3.85 0.69
C ALA A 56 -11.55 -3.33 -0.75
N LEU A 57 -10.32 -3.13 -1.23
CA LEU A 57 -10.04 -2.71 -2.60
C LEU A 57 -10.38 -3.81 -3.62
N SER A 58 -10.16 -5.07 -3.28
CA SER A 58 -10.54 -6.20 -4.14
C SER A 58 -12.05 -6.30 -4.29
N HIS A 59 -12.80 -6.15 -3.19
CA HIS A 59 -14.26 -6.10 -3.24
C HIS A 59 -14.75 -4.88 -4.03
N LEU A 60 -14.17 -3.70 -3.81
CA LEU A 60 -14.49 -2.50 -4.58
C LEU A 60 -14.23 -2.70 -6.08
N ALA A 61 -13.10 -3.31 -6.45
CA ALA A 61 -12.76 -3.59 -7.84
C ALA A 61 -13.73 -4.58 -8.51
N GLN A 62 -14.34 -5.49 -7.75
CA GLN A 62 -15.37 -6.40 -8.27
C GLN A 62 -16.70 -5.68 -8.57
N VAL A 63 -17.08 -4.70 -7.74
CA VAL A 63 -18.34 -3.96 -7.92
C VAL A 63 -18.16 -2.68 -8.76
N ALA A 64 -16.94 -2.18 -8.92
CA ALA A 64 -16.63 -0.97 -9.68
C ALA A 64 -17.20 -0.99 -11.11
N PRO A 65 -17.18 -2.10 -11.86
CA PRO A 65 -17.82 -2.17 -13.18
C PRO A 65 -19.35 -1.98 -13.17
N ASN A 66 -20.01 -2.19 -12.04
CA ASN A 66 -21.45 -1.95 -11.88
C ASN A 66 -21.76 -0.45 -11.71
N PHE A 67 -20.75 0.36 -11.40
CA PHE A 67 -20.87 1.81 -11.29
C PHE A 67 -20.36 2.45 -12.58
N ASP A 68 -21.14 3.37 -13.12
CA ASP A 68 -20.70 4.22 -14.22
C ASP A 68 -19.77 5.30 -13.67
N LEU A 69 -18.49 4.95 -13.48
CA LEU A 69 -17.43 5.84 -13.04
C LEU A 69 -16.70 6.47 -14.24
N ASP A 70 -17.40 6.64 -15.36
CA ASP A 70 -16.90 7.36 -16.52
C ASP A 70 -16.96 8.87 -16.24
N GLU A 71 -15.79 9.52 -16.20
CA GLU A 71 -15.68 10.97 -16.11
C GLU A 71 -16.36 11.70 -17.28
N SER A 72 -16.54 11.04 -18.42
CA SER A 72 -17.23 11.59 -19.59
C SER A 72 -18.77 11.52 -19.49
N THR A 73 -19.30 10.75 -18.54
CA THR A 73 -20.74 10.56 -18.34
C THR A 73 -21.13 10.76 -16.86
N PRO A 74 -21.21 12.02 -16.37
CA PRO A 74 -21.49 12.29 -14.97
C PRO A 74 -22.94 11.89 -14.61
N GLY A 75 -23.11 10.89 -13.74
CA GLY A 75 -24.33 10.74 -12.94
C GLY A 75 -25.31 9.61 -13.29
N ASN A 76 -24.96 8.63 -14.11
CA ASN A 76 -25.92 7.56 -14.45
C ASN A 76 -25.63 6.24 -13.73
N GLY A 77 -25.89 6.20 -12.41
CA GLY A 77 -25.99 4.97 -11.62
C GLY A 77 -27.15 4.03 -12.01
N TYR A 78 -27.66 4.12 -13.25
CA TYR A 78 -28.89 3.49 -13.73
C TYR A 78 -28.65 2.24 -14.59
N ARG A 79 -27.40 1.84 -14.85
CA ARG A 79 -27.14 0.61 -15.62
C ARG A 79 -27.61 -0.66 -14.88
N SER A 80 -27.66 -0.62 -13.55
CA SER A 80 -28.24 -1.66 -12.68
C SER A 80 -29.78 -1.64 -12.62
N LEU A 81 -30.44 -0.63 -13.20
CA LEU A 81 -31.91 -0.49 -13.26
C LEU A 81 -32.47 -0.83 -14.64
N LEU A 82 -31.62 -1.28 -15.57
CA LEU A 82 -32.00 -1.68 -16.94
C LEU A 82 -32.09 -3.20 -17.13
N GLU A 83 -32.02 -4.00 -16.06
CA GLU A 83 -32.43 -5.41 -16.08
C GLU A 83 -33.93 -5.58 -15.79
#